data_AF-A0A4Q3N818-F1
#
_entry.id   AF-A0A4Q3N818-F1
#
_cell.length_a   1.000
_cell.length_b   1.000
_cell.length_c   1.000
_cell.angle_alpha   90.00
_cell.angle_beta   90.00
_cell.angle_gamma   90.00
#
_symmetry.space_group_name_H-M   'P 1'
#
loop_
_entity.id
_entity.type
_entity.pdbx_description
1 polymer ?
#
loop_
_entity_poly.entity_id
_entity_poly.type
_entity_poly.pdbx_seq_one_letter_code
_entity_poly.pdbx_strand_id
1 'polypeptide(L)'
;MSFLLPVLRPAGLAAAVLALAACSPTFNWREVRPDNSPLSLLLPCKPDKADKAVALAGQPGQLQMLGCDAGGATFAVAVATLDDASRAEAALAEWQQLTLANMKAGPVGSGAGGTQVTPFRPPGLVSGVPALMVKAQGRRADGRAVAGHAAYFARGAQLFQVVLYA
;
A
#
# COMPACT_ATOMS: atom_id res chain seq x y z
N MET A 1 -61.08 -22.76 4.42
CA MET A 1 -60.13 -21.67 4.74
C MET A 1 -59.16 -22.18 5.79
N SER A 2 -58.08 -22.84 5.37
CA SER A 2 -57.05 -23.33 6.29
C SER A 2 -55.69 -23.07 5.65
N PHE A 3 -55.11 -21.92 5.99
CA PHE A 3 -53.73 -21.58 5.68
C PHE A 3 -52.83 -22.39 6.62
N LEU A 4 -52.25 -23.49 6.13
CA LEU A 4 -51.07 -24.07 6.76
C LEU A 4 -49.89 -23.12 6.48
N LEU A 5 -49.55 -22.25 7.43
CA LEU A 5 -48.22 -21.65 7.44
C LEU A 5 -47.24 -22.72 7.95
N PRO A 6 -46.22 -23.12 7.17
CA PRO A 6 -45.20 -24.02 7.66
C PRO A 6 -44.43 -23.31 8.77
N VAL A 7 -44.35 -23.95 9.94
CA VAL A 7 -43.53 -23.50 11.05
C VAL A 7 -42.07 -23.57 10.63
N LEU A 8 -41.51 -22.46 10.13
CA LEU A 8 -40.07 -22.34 9.91
C LEU A 8 -39.35 -22.49 11.25
N ARG A 9 -38.61 -23.58 11.40
CA ARG A 9 -37.80 -23.87 12.58
C ARG A 9 -36.74 -22.76 12.78
N PRO A 10 -36.67 -22.10 13.94
CA PRO A 10 -35.71 -21.00 14.19
C PRO A 10 -34.24 -21.42 14.05
N ALA A 11 -33.95 -22.72 14.20
CA ALA A 11 -32.62 -23.28 13.99
C ALA A 11 -32.12 -23.20 12.54
N GLY A 12 -33.01 -23.29 11.54
CA GLY A 12 -32.64 -23.17 10.13
C GLY A 12 -32.29 -21.74 9.73
N LEU A 13 -32.99 -20.76 10.30
CA LEU A 13 -32.72 -19.33 10.07
C LEU A 13 -31.39 -18.90 10.69
N ALA A 14 -31.09 -19.37 11.91
CA ALA A 14 -29.83 -19.07 12.59
C ALA A 14 -28.61 -19.62 11.84
N ALA A 15 -28.70 -20.84 11.30
CA ALA A 15 -27.64 -21.45 10.50
C ALA A 15 -27.41 -20.70 9.18
N ALA A 16 -28.47 -20.23 8.52
CA ALA A 16 -28.35 -19.44 7.31
C ALA A 16 -27.67 -18.08 7.57
N VAL A 17 -28.03 -17.37 8.65
CA VAL A 17 -27.39 -16.09 9.00
C VAL A 17 -25.89 -16.25 9.32
N LEU A 18 -25.51 -17.33 10.01
CA LEU A 18 -24.10 -17.66 10.29
C LEU A 18 -23.32 -17.98 9.00
N ALA A 19 -23.94 -18.63 8.02
CA ALA A 19 -23.32 -18.91 6.73
C ALA A 19 -23.08 -17.63 5.91
N LEU A 20 -24.00 -16.65 5.98
CA LEU A 20 -23.80 -15.35 5.31
C LEU A 20 -22.71 -14.50 5.97
N ALA A 21 -22.56 -14.55 7.29
CA ALA A 21 -21.49 -13.84 8.01
C ALA A 21 -20.08 -14.38 7.69
N ALA A 22 -19.98 -15.66 7.31
CA ALA A 22 -18.71 -16.27 6.87
C ALA A 22 -18.31 -15.87 5.44
N CYS A 23 -19.20 -15.23 4.67
CA CYS A 23 -18.95 -14.85 3.28
C CYS A 23 -18.43 -13.40 3.11
N SER A 24 -18.13 -12.64 4.17
CA SER A 24 -17.45 -11.34 4.00
C SER A 24 -15.95 -11.58 3.79
N PRO A 25 -15.40 -11.35 2.59
CA PRO A 25 -13.98 -11.59 2.36
C PRO A 25 -13.15 -10.56 3.12
N THR A 26 -12.14 -11.02 3.87
CA THR A 26 -11.14 -10.17 4.52
C THR A 26 -10.47 -9.19 3.54
N PHE A 27 -10.39 -9.58 2.27
CA PHE A 27 -9.87 -8.77 1.17
C PHE A 27 -10.96 -8.53 0.12
N ASN A 28 -11.45 -7.31 0.05
CA ASN A 28 -12.40 -6.81 -0.94
C ASN A 28 -11.66 -5.97 -2.00
N TRP A 29 -11.04 -6.65 -2.96
CA TRP A 29 -10.20 -6.02 -3.99
C TRP A 29 -10.99 -5.04 -4.85
N ARG A 30 -10.47 -3.82 -4.98
CA ARG A 30 -11.07 -2.72 -5.74
C ARG A 30 -10.01 -2.00 -6.54
N GLU A 31 -10.34 -1.66 -7.78
CA GLU A 31 -9.50 -0.77 -8.57
C GLU A 31 -9.55 0.65 -7.99
N VAL A 32 -8.38 1.26 -7.84
CA VAL A 32 -8.19 2.62 -7.35
C VAL A 32 -7.25 3.37 -8.28
N ARG A 33 -7.49 4.67 -8.40
CA ARG A 33 -6.67 5.60 -9.18
C ARG A 33 -6.36 6.81 -8.30
N PRO A 34 -5.09 7.03 -7.92
CA PRO A 34 -4.70 8.28 -7.27
C PRO A 34 -5.08 9.48 -8.15
N ASP A 35 -5.47 10.58 -7.51
CA ASP A 35 -5.92 11.76 -8.24
C ASP A 35 -4.78 12.34 -9.09
N ASN A 36 -5.09 12.88 -10.28
CA ASN A 36 -4.11 13.45 -11.23
C ASN A 36 -2.94 12.52 -11.61
N SER A 37 -3.13 11.21 -11.49
CA SER A 37 -2.11 10.21 -11.78
C SER A 37 -2.54 9.26 -12.91
N PRO A 38 -1.60 8.81 -13.76
CA PRO A 38 -1.88 7.73 -14.72
C PRO A 38 -1.85 6.33 -14.09
N LEU A 39 -1.59 6.20 -12.78
CA LEU A 39 -1.50 4.92 -12.09
C LEU A 39 -2.89 4.33 -11.81
N SER A 40 -3.05 3.04 -12.12
CA SER A 40 -4.18 2.23 -11.65
C SER A 40 -3.64 1.00 -10.92
N LEU A 41 -4.24 0.65 -9.79
CA LEU A 41 -3.88 -0.52 -9.00
C LEU A 41 -5.09 -1.07 -8.25
N LEU A 42 -4.92 -2.23 -7.62
CA LEU A 42 -5.92 -2.83 -6.74
C LEU A 42 -5.54 -2.60 -5.27
N LEU A 43 -6.49 -2.16 -4.45
CA LEU A 43 -6.39 -2.21 -2.99
C LEU A 43 -7.42 -3.21 -2.43
N PRO A 44 -7.11 -3.90 -1.31
CA PRO A 44 -7.98 -4.94 -0.76
C PRO A 44 -9.18 -4.42 0.04
N CYS A 45 -9.39 -3.11 0.08
CA CYS A 45 -10.47 -2.46 0.81
C CYS A 45 -10.77 -1.11 0.19
N LYS A 46 -11.84 -0.45 0.65
CA LYS A 46 -12.09 0.95 0.32
C LYS A 46 -10.96 1.80 0.95
N PRO A 47 -10.20 2.55 0.16
CA PRO A 47 -9.16 3.40 0.71
C PRO A 47 -9.74 4.67 1.33
N ASP A 48 -9.10 5.10 2.41
CA ASP A 48 -9.17 6.47 2.86
C ASP A 48 -8.15 7.32 2.09
N LYS A 49 -8.46 8.60 1.92
CA LYS A 49 -7.57 9.58 1.29
C LYS A 49 -6.89 10.43 2.34
N ALA A 50 -5.61 10.70 2.17
CA ALA A 50 -4.88 11.61 3.03
C ALA A 50 -3.83 12.37 2.22
N ASP A 51 -3.61 13.62 2.60
CA ASP A 51 -2.64 14.52 1.99
C ASP A 51 -1.61 14.92 3.04
N LYS A 52 -0.32 14.78 2.73
CA LYS A 52 0.76 15.12 3.66
C LYS A 52 1.83 15.97 2.98
N ALA A 53 2.19 17.10 3.59
CA ALA A 53 3.37 17.84 3.19
C ALA A 53 4.64 17.05 3.55
N VAL A 54 5.49 16.78 2.56
CA VAL A 54 6.77 16.08 2.72
C VAL A 54 7.80 16.75 1.85
N ALA A 55 8.96 17.09 2.41
CA ALA A 55 10.09 17.53 1.61
C ALA A 55 10.78 16.31 0.99
N LEU A 56 10.95 16.30 -0.34
CA LEU A 56 11.69 15.27 -1.07
C LEU A 56 12.73 15.96 -1.96
N ALA A 57 13.97 15.49 -1.93
CA ALA A 57 15.11 16.14 -2.57
C ALA A 57 15.25 17.61 -2.15
N GLY A 58 14.95 17.94 -0.89
CA GLY A 58 14.96 19.34 -0.42
C GLY A 58 13.99 20.27 -1.16
N GLN A 59 12.96 19.73 -1.83
CA GLN A 59 11.85 20.50 -2.36
C GLN A 59 10.59 20.25 -1.53
N PRO A 60 9.81 21.30 -1.20
CA PRO A 60 8.50 21.09 -0.60
C PRO A 60 7.62 20.32 -1.59
N GLY A 61 7.06 19.20 -1.16
CA GLY A 61 6.15 18.40 -1.95
C GLY A 61 4.88 18.08 -1.18
N GLN A 62 3.80 17.84 -1.92
CA GLN A 62 2.57 17.26 -1.38
C GLN A 62 2.52 15.78 -1.75
N LEU A 63 2.37 14.94 -0.73
CA LEU A 63 2.15 13.51 -0.87
C LEU A 63 0.65 13.23 -0.83
N GLN A 64 0.09 12.77 -1.95
CA GLN A 64 -1.27 12.26 -2.00
C GLN A 64 -1.26 10.78 -1.68
N MET A 65 -2.06 10.34 -0.72
CA MET A 65 -2.06 8.97 -0.23
C MET A 65 -3.46 8.37 -0.31
N LEU A 66 -3.52 7.13 -0.81
CA LEU A 66 -4.65 6.24 -0.62
C LEU A 66 -4.19 5.06 0.20
N GLY A 67 -4.92 4.68 1.24
CA GLY A 67 -4.57 3.51 2.03
C GLY A 67 -5.73 2.90 2.77
N CYS A 68 -5.58 1.64 3.15
CA CYS A 68 -6.53 0.95 4.01
C CYS A 68 -5.88 -0.25 4.72
N ASP A 69 -6.52 -0.68 5.81
CA ASP A 69 -6.11 -1.85 6.57
C ASP A 69 -6.99 -3.06 6.21
N ALA A 70 -6.35 -4.19 5.88
CA ALA A 70 -7.01 -5.46 5.60
C ALA A 70 -6.14 -6.64 6.04
N GLY A 71 -6.75 -7.65 6.65
CA GLY A 71 -6.04 -8.87 7.05
C GLY A 71 -4.87 -8.66 8.02
N GLY A 72 -4.94 -7.63 8.86
CA GLY A 72 -3.87 -7.29 9.81
C GLY A 72 -2.70 -6.52 9.20
N ALA A 73 -2.79 -6.11 7.94
CA ALA A 73 -1.75 -5.36 7.25
C ALA A 73 -2.30 -4.04 6.69
N THR A 74 -1.41 -3.07 6.55
CA THR A 74 -1.70 -1.75 5.96
C THR A 74 -1.21 -1.71 4.53
N PHE A 75 -2.12 -1.42 3.60
CA PHE A 75 -1.83 -1.24 2.18
C PHE A 75 -1.94 0.23 1.84
N ALA A 76 -0.94 0.80 1.15
CA ALA A 76 -0.97 2.19 0.75
C ALA A 76 -0.33 2.43 -0.61
N VAL A 77 -0.83 3.43 -1.32
CA VAL A 77 -0.19 4.05 -2.46
C VAL A 77 -0.02 5.53 -2.15
N ALA A 78 1.17 6.05 -2.41
CA ALA A 78 1.50 7.44 -2.25
C ALA A 78 2.07 7.99 -3.56
N VAL A 79 1.65 9.19 -3.92
CA VAL A 79 2.08 9.91 -5.12
C VAL A 79 2.64 11.26 -4.72
N ALA A 80 3.81 11.60 -5.23
CA ALA A 80 4.38 12.93 -5.14
C ALA A 80 4.61 13.46 -6.56
N THR A 81 4.48 14.77 -6.76
CA THR A 81 4.86 15.43 -8.01
C THR A 81 5.97 16.41 -7.74
N LEU A 82 7.07 16.28 -8.48
CA LEU A 82 8.19 17.21 -8.44
C LEU A 82 7.98 18.37 -9.42
N ASP A 83 8.60 19.52 -9.14
CA ASP A 83 8.67 20.61 -10.13
C ASP A 83 9.67 20.30 -11.26
N ASP A 84 10.69 19.49 -10.97
CA ASP A 84 11.74 19.08 -11.91
C ASP A 84 11.88 17.55 -11.96
N ALA A 85 11.52 16.97 -13.11
CA ALA A 85 11.61 15.53 -13.37
C ALA A 85 13.05 14.99 -13.33
N SER A 86 14.07 15.83 -13.56
CA SER A 86 15.48 15.41 -13.52
C SER A 86 15.90 14.91 -12.13
N ARG A 87 15.18 15.33 -11.08
CA ARG A 87 15.45 14.99 -9.68
C ARG A 87 14.76 13.70 -9.22
N ALA A 88 13.98 13.05 -10.07
CA ALA A 88 13.13 11.92 -9.70
C ALA A 88 13.91 10.75 -9.09
N GLU A 89 15.08 10.41 -9.63
CA GLU A 89 15.91 9.32 -9.10
C GLU A 89 16.42 9.63 -7.69
N ALA A 90 16.98 10.82 -7.48
CA ALA A 90 17.47 11.26 -6.17
C ALA A 90 16.34 11.34 -5.14
N ALA A 91 15.17 11.85 -5.54
CA ALA A 91 14.00 11.97 -4.67
C ALA A 91 13.44 10.59 -4.27
N LEU A 92 13.38 9.62 -5.19
CA LEU A 92 12.98 8.24 -4.85
C LEU A 92 13.98 7.58 -3.90
N ALA A 93 15.29 7.78 -4.11
CA ALA A 93 16.31 7.25 -3.24
C ALA A 93 16.20 7.83 -1.82
N GLU A 94 15.99 9.13 -1.69
CA GLU A 94 15.74 9.79 -0.40
C GLU A 94 14.45 9.29 0.25
N TRP A 95 13.36 9.20 -0.51
CA TRP A 95 12.08 8.70 0.02
C TRP A 95 12.21 7.25 0.53
N GLN A 96 12.92 6.39 -0.21
CA GLN A 96 13.25 5.05 0.25
C GLN A 96 14.01 5.08 1.58
N GLN A 97 15.04 5.91 1.70
CA GLN A 97 15.84 6.04 2.93
C GLN A 97 15.00 6.55 4.11
N LEU A 98 14.18 7.57 3.92
CA LEU A 98 13.27 8.09 4.95
C LEU A 98 12.27 7.03 5.40
N THR A 99 11.73 6.25 4.45
CA THR A 99 10.80 5.16 4.77
C THR A 99 11.47 4.07 5.61
N LEU A 100 12.69 3.66 5.23
CA LEU A 100 13.48 2.67 5.98
C LEU A 100 13.89 3.19 7.37
N ALA A 101 14.25 4.47 7.48
CA ALA A 101 14.57 5.11 8.75
C ALA A 101 13.36 5.17 9.69
N ASN A 102 12.17 5.52 9.17
CA ASN A 102 10.93 5.57 9.93
C ASN A 102 10.53 4.20 10.51
N MET A 103 10.83 3.12 9.80
CA MET A 103 10.63 1.75 10.32
C MET A 103 11.83 1.23 11.11
N LYS A 104 12.90 2.01 11.30
CA LYS A 104 14.14 1.53 11.95
C LYS A 104 14.65 0.23 11.32
N ALA A 105 14.64 0.18 9.99
CA ALA A 105 15.00 -1.02 9.23
C ALA A 105 16.47 -1.40 9.43
N GLY A 106 16.76 -2.70 9.32
CA GLY A 106 18.12 -3.20 9.22
C GLY A 106 18.87 -2.69 7.97
N PRO A 107 20.21 -2.75 7.97
CA PRO A 107 21.00 -2.23 6.86
C PRO A 107 20.73 -3.00 5.55
N VAL A 108 20.98 -2.34 4.41
CA VAL A 108 20.87 -2.99 3.09
C VAL A 108 21.89 -4.11 2.98
N GLY A 109 21.48 -5.26 2.44
CA GLY A 109 22.37 -6.40 2.18
C GLY A 109 22.72 -7.27 3.39
N SER A 110 22.12 -7.03 4.56
CA SER A 110 22.46 -7.72 5.81
C SER A 110 21.67 -9.01 6.03
N GLY A 111 22.09 -10.14 5.44
CA GLY A 111 21.62 -11.49 5.82
C GLY A 111 20.11 -11.68 6.08
N ALA A 112 19.75 -12.59 6.99
CA ALA A 112 18.37 -12.81 7.40
C ALA A 112 17.90 -11.66 8.32
N GLY A 113 17.13 -10.72 7.77
CA GLY A 113 16.58 -9.55 8.48
C GLY A 113 17.05 -8.20 7.93
N GLY A 114 17.99 -8.19 6.98
CA GLY A 114 18.44 -6.97 6.30
C GLY A 114 17.48 -6.48 5.24
N THR A 115 17.69 -5.22 4.84
CA THR A 115 16.93 -4.62 3.74
C THR A 115 17.39 -5.22 2.41
N GLN A 116 16.45 -5.73 1.63
CA GLN A 116 16.66 -6.24 0.28
C GLN A 116 16.12 -5.24 -0.72
N VAL A 117 16.91 -4.93 -1.75
CA VAL A 117 16.52 -4.06 -2.85
C VAL A 117 16.71 -4.84 -4.15
N THR A 118 15.64 -5.02 -4.92
CA THR A 118 15.70 -5.73 -6.20
C THR A 118 15.06 -4.89 -7.30
N PRO A 119 15.50 -5.02 -8.56
CA PRO A 119 14.82 -4.37 -9.68
C PRO A 119 13.34 -4.77 -9.74
N PHE A 120 12.49 -3.81 -10.06
CA PHE A 120 11.06 -4.00 -10.31
C PHE A 120 10.71 -3.53 -11.72
N ARG A 121 9.77 -4.20 -12.38
CA ARG A 121 9.36 -3.86 -13.76
C ARG A 121 7.84 -3.82 -13.83
N PRO A 122 7.20 -2.72 -13.39
CA PRO A 122 5.76 -2.57 -13.54
C PRO A 122 5.40 -2.41 -15.03
N PRO A 123 4.25 -2.95 -15.48
CA PRO A 123 3.78 -2.75 -16.84
C PRO A 123 3.61 -1.26 -17.18
N GLY A 124 3.95 -0.88 -18.42
CA GLY A 124 3.77 0.48 -18.91
C GLY A 124 4.83 1.49 -18.47
N LEU A 125 5.80 1.10 -17.64
CA LEU A 125 7.01 1.91 -17.43
C LEU A 125 7.96 1.72 -18.62
N VAL A 126 8.32 2.81 -19.28
CA VAL A 126 9.40 2.86 -20.28
C VAL A 126 10.73 3.17 -19.58
N SER A 127 11.85 2.92 -20.27
CA SER A 127 13.20 3.20 -19.77
C SER A 127 13.33 4.61 -19.18
N GLY A 128 14.03 4.73 -18.05
CA GLY A 128 14.17 5.96 -17.29
C GLY A 128 14.71 5.67 -15.90
N VAL A 129 14.19 6.36 -14.89
CA VAL A 129 14.53 6.11 -13.48
C VAL A 129 14.27 4.64 -13.12
N PRO A 130 15.26 3.90 -12.57
CA PRO A 130 15.08 2.51 -12.20
C PRO A 130 13.94 2.32 -11.20
N ALA A 131 13.01 1.42 -11.51
CA ALA A 131 12.00 0.99 -10.57
C ALA A 131 12.57 -0.09 -9.64
N LEU A 132 12.31 0.03 -8.35
CA LEU A 132 12.87 -0.81 -7.30
C LEU A 132 11.76 -1.42 -6.45
N MET A 133 11.99 -2.65 -6.00
CA MET A 133 11.24 -3.29 -4.94
C MET A 133 12.13 -3.41 -3.71
N VAL A 134 11.63 -2.96 -2.57
CA VAL A 134 12.34 -2.96 -1.30
C VAL A 134 11.58 -3.82 -0.31
N LYS A 135 12.26 -4.80 0.27
CA LYS A 135 11.76 -5.60 1.39
C LYS A 135 12.61 -5.32 2.61
N ALA A 136 11.99 -5.00 3.73
CA ALA A 136 12.69 -4.69 4.96
C ALA A 136 11.92 -5.16 6.18
N GLN A 137 12.64 -5.37 7.29
CA GLN A 137 12.07 -5.63 8.61
C GLN A 137 12.60 -4.57 9.57
N GLY A 138 11.76 -4.17 10.52
CA GLY A 138 12.07 -3.11 11.47
C GLY A 138 11.08 -3.06 12.63
N ARG A 139 10.95 -1.88 13.23
CA ARG A 139 10.04 -1.60 14.34
C ARG A 139 9.30 -0.28 14.15
N ARG A 140 8.02 -0.27 14.50
CA ARG A 140 7.19 0.94 14.55
C ARG A 140 7.64 1.86 15.69
N ALA A 141 7.09 3.08 15.73
CA ALA A 141 7.33 4.04 16.80
C ALA A 141 6.95 3.49 18.19
N ASP A 142 5.90 2.67 18.26
CA ASP A 142 5.44 1.98 19.47
C ASP A 142 6.26 0.73 19.85
N GLY A 143 7.31 0.41 19.08
CA GLY A 143 8.21 -0.71 19.35
C GLY A 143 7.76 -2.06 18.75
N ARG A 144 6.55 -2.18 18.21
CA ARG A 144 6.10 -3.42 17.55
C ARG A 144 6.92 -3.71 16.31
N ALA A 145 7.18 -5.00 16.06
CA ALA A 145 7.83 -5.44 14.82
C ALA A 145 6.97 -5.06 13.60
N VAL A 146 7.63 -4.76 12.49
CA VAL A 146 6.96 -4.50 11.20
C VAL A 146 7.83 -4.99 10.06
N ALA A 147 7.21 -5.65 9.09
CA ALA A 147 7.79 -5.94 7.79
C ALA A 147 7.18 -5.00 6.74
N GLY A 148 8.04 -4.43 5.90
CA GLY A 148 7.64 -3.57 4.79
C GLY A 148 8.01 -4.18 3.45
N HIS A 149 7.10 -4.09 2.48
CA HIS A 149 7.36 -4.42 1.08
C HIS A 149 6.86 -3.26 0.22
N ALA A 150 7.79 -2.53 -0.39
CA ALA A 150 7.51 -1.27 -1.07
C ALA A 150 8.10 -1.24 -2.49
N ALA A 151 7.27 -0.92 -3.48
CA ALA A 151 7.70 -0.59 -4.83
C ALA A 151 7.89 0.93 -4.95
N TYR A 152 8.99 1.34 -5.57
CA TYR A 152 9.34 2.73 -5.87
C TYR A 152 9.59 2.87 -7.37
N PHE A 153 8.95 3.86 -7.99
CA PHE A 153 9.13 4.14 -9.43
C PHE A 153 8.68 5.55 -9.76
N ALA A 154 9.04 6.02 -10.95
CA ALA A 154 8.68 7.35 -11.44
C ALA A 154 8.14 7.31 -12.87
N ARG A 155 7.35 8.32 -13.22
CA ARG A 155 6.95 8.64 -14.59
C ARG A 155 7.03 10.15 -14.79
N GLY A 156 8.07 10.61 -15.48
CA GLY A 156 8.38 12.04 -15.56
C GLY A 156 8.62 12.60 -14.17
N ALA A 157 7.88 13.64 -13.80
CA ALA A 157 7.95 14.28 -12.48
C ALA A 157 7.12 13.59 -11.38
N GLN A 158 6.25 12.63 -11.73
CA GLN A 158 5.46 11.91 -10.72
C GLN A 158 6.26 10.75 -10.14
N LEU A 159 6.34 10.70 -8.82
CA LEU A 159 6.97 9.65 -8.03
C LEU A 159 5.90 8.81 -7.34
N PHE A 160 6.14 7.52 -7.26
CA PHE A 160 5.20 6.55 -6.72
C PHE A 160 5.86 5.70 -5.66
N GLN A 161 5.16 5.51 -4.55
CA GLN A 161 5.42 4.46 -3.57
C GLN A 161 4.15 3.61 -3.44
N VAL A 162 4.26 2.30 -3.66
CA VAL A 162 3.19 1.34 -3.38
C VAL A 162 3.71 0.39 -2.32
N VAL A 163 3.06 0.33 -1.17
CA VAL A 163 3.61 -0.31 0.02
C VAL A 163 2.60 -1.16 0.78
N LEU A 164 3.10 -2.26 1.32
CA LEU A 164 2.46 -3.11 2.30
C LEU A 164 3.28 -3.12 3.59
N TYR A 165 2.63 -2.91 4.73
CA TYR A 165 3.20 -3.10 6.07
C TYR A 165 2.43 -4.19 6.82
N ALA A 166 3.13 -5.18 7.37
CA ALA A 166 2.57 -6.24 8.21
C ALA A 166 3.32 -6.34 9.55
#